data_AF-A0A2M7CMJ8-F1
#
_entry.id   AF-A0A2M7CMJ8-F1
#
_cell.length_a   1.000
_cell.length_b   1.000
_cell.length_c   1.000
_cell.angle_alpha   90.00
_cell.angle_beta   90.00
_cell.angle_gamma   90.00
#
_symmetry.space_group_name_H-M   'P 1'
#
loop_
_entity.id
_entity.type
_entity.pdbx_description
1 polymer ?
#
loop_
_entity_poly.entity_id
_entity_poly.type
_entity_poly.pdbx_seq_one_letter_code
_entity_poly.pdbx_strand_id
1 'polypeptide(L)'
;MSTVEDQYLDVLQNIEYAILSVYRENPDLLDYDVDKVLNLLWTEYRHEKQDKTTPAPQLGANAQRVYARVKSMCEWRLGRQKLAREKDGQPVEMDLKPLTLDEIMACLKRIRKSIELWTKQGGRQGYLYFIDNNSGM
;
A
#
# COMPACT_ATOMS: atom_id res chain seq x y z
N MET A 1 -12.90 -12.80 -17.51
CA MET A 1 -11.89 -11.74 -17.31
C MET A 1 -11.46 -11.83 -15.87
N SER A 2 -10.18 -12.06 -15.59
CA SER A 2 -9.65 -12.05 -14.22
C SER A 2 -9.68 -10.63 -13.66
N THR A 3 -10.12 -10.48 -12.43
CA THR A 3 -10.13 -9.20 -11.71
C THR A 3 -8.72 -8.83 -11.24
N VAL A 4 -8.52 -7.59 -10.75
CA VAL A 4 -7.24 -7.17 -10.16
C VAL A 4 -6.94 -8.04 -8.93
N GLU A 5 -7.97 -8.41 -8.19
CA GLU A 5 -7.91 -9.29 -7.03
C GLU A 5 -7.42 -10.68 -7.40
N ASP A 6 -7.91 -11.26 -8.50
CA ASP A 6 -7.48 -12.60 -8.93
C ASP A 6 -6.01 -12.64 -9.36
N GLN A 7 -5.49 -11.53 -9.90
CA GLN A 7 -4.13 -11.46 -10.46
C GLN A 7 -3.08 -11.00 -9.44
N TYR A 8 -3.46 -10.13 -8.50
CA TYR A 8 -2.52 -9.41 -7.65
C TYR A 8 -2.86 -9.52 -6.16
N LEU A 9 -3.55 -10.59 -5.74
CA LEU A 9 -3.96 -10.80 -4.36
C LEU A 9 -2.80 -10.63 -3.37
N ASP A 10 -1.64 -11.21 -3.69
CA ASP A 10 -0.43 -11.14 -2.87
C ASP A 10 0.15 -9.71 -2.78
N VAL A 11 0.03 -8.92 -3.84
CA VAL A 11 0.43 -7.51 -3.85
C VAL A 11 -0.52 -6.68 -3.01
N LEU A 12 -1.83 -6.90 -3.16
CA LEU A 12 -2.86 -6.24 -2.37
C LEU A 12 -2.64 -6.52 -0.88
N GLN A 13 -2.50 -7.80 -0.50
CA GLN A 13 -2.24 -8.22 0.88
C GLN A 13 -0.96 -7.58 1.45
N ASN A 14 0.11 -7.49 0.66
CA ASN A 14 1.35 -6.88 1.12
C ASN A 14 1.20 -5.37 1.39
N ILE A 15 0.45 -4.65 0.55
CA ILE A 15 0.17 -3.23 0.77
C ILE A 15 -0.76 -3.06 1.99
N GLU A 16 -1.78 -3.91 2.13
CA GLU A 16 -2.69 -3.89 3.28
C GLU A 16 -1.96 -4.22 4.59
N TYR A 17 -0.98 -5.14 4.57
CA TYR A 17 -0.09 -5.40 5.70
C TYR A 17 0.73 -4.17 6.08
N ALA A 18 1.29 -3.47 5.09
CA ALA A 18 2.04 -2.23 5.33
C ALA A 18 1.15 -1.17 6.00
N ILE A 19 -0.11 -1.04 5.60
CA ILE A 19 -1.09 -0.14 6.23
C ILE A 19 -1.42 -0.61 7.65
N LEU A 20 -1.76 -1.89 7.83
CA LEU A 20 -2.12 -2.48 9.12
C LEU A 20 -1.03 -2.35 10.17
N SER A 21 0.21 -2.54 9.77
CA SER A 21 1.34 -2.36 10.67
C SER A 21 1.37 -0.95 11.27
N VAL A 22 1.00 0.09 10.49
CA VAL A 22 0.93 1.47 11.00
C VAL A 22 -0.27 1.63 11.92
N TYR A 23 -1.42 1.10 11.53
CA TYR A 23 -2.65 1.17 12.33
C TYR A 23 -2.49 0.53 13.71
N ARG A 24 -1.89 -0.67 13.77
CA ARG A 24 -1.64 -1.39 15.04
C ARG A 24 -0.69 -0.63 15.96
N GLU A 25 0.25 0.14 15.42
CA GLU A 25 1.16 1.01 16.18
C GLU A 25 0.55 2.38 16.53
N ASN A 26 -0.43 2.85 15.74
CA ASN A 26 -1.05 4.17 15.85
C ASN A 26 -2.57 4.03 15.68
N PRO A 27 -3.30 3.63 16.75
CA PRO A 27 -4.74 3.35 16.65
C PRO A 27 -5.61 4.57 16.33
N ASP A 28 -5.05 5.77 16.31
CA ASP A 28 -5.69 7.02 15.89
C ASP A 28 -5.60 7.28 14.38
N LEU A 29 -4.91 6.42 13.61
CA LEU A 29 -4.86 6.47 12.15
C LEU A 29 -6.28 6.37 11.56
N LEU A 30 -6.59 7.26 10.61
CA LEU A 30 -7.90 7.31 9.96
C LEU A 30 -7.83 6.78 8.53
N ASP A 31 -8.96 6.26 8.04
CA ASP A 31 -9.13 5.85 6.64
C ASP A 31 -8.78 6.99 5.67
N TYR A 32 -9.08 8.24 6.06
CA TYR A 32 -8.73 9.44 5.29
C TYR A 32 -7.22 9.61 5.09
N ASP A 33 -6.41 9.34 6.14
CA ASP A 33 -4.95 9.44 6.03
C ASP A 33 -4.41 8.40 5.04
N VAL A 34 -4.99 7.20 5.07
CA VAL A 34 -4.62 6.11 4.16
C VAL A 34 -5.02 6.46 2.73
N ASP A 35 -6.28 6.85 2.45
CA ASP A 35 -6.70 7.20 1.07
C ASP A 35 -5.87 8.35 0.50
N LYS A 36 -5.57 9.38 1.31
CA LYS A 36 -4.72 10.51 0.91
C LYS A 36 -3.34 10.03 0.46
N VAL A 37 -2.72 9.12 1.22
CA VAL A 37 -1.42 8.54 0.89
C VAL A 37 -1.47 7.68 -0.35
N LEU A 38 -2.47 6.81 -0.49
CA LEU A 38 -2.59 5.96 -1.68
C LEU A 38 -2.84 6.78 -2.95
N ASN A 39 -3.64 7.86 -2.85
CA ASN A 39 -3.85 8.79 -3.97
C ASN A 39 -2.56 9.51 -4.36
N LEU A 40 -1.78 9.94 -3.37
CA LEU A 40 -0.51 10.58 -3.58
C LEU A 40 0.48 9.65 -4.27
N LEU A 41 0.69 8.42 -3.77
CA LEU A 41 1.57 7.43 -4.38
C LEU A 41 1.13 7.08 -5.80
N TRP A 42 -0.18 6.90 -6.02
CA TRP A 42 -0.72 6.71 -7.36
C TRP A 42 -0.37 7.87 -8.31
N THR A 43 -0.41 9.10 -7.80
CA THR A 43 -0.07 10.31 -8.57
C THR A 43 1.43 10.40 -8.84
N GLU A 44 2.28 10.08 -7.85
CA GLU A 44 3.73 10.02 -8.01
C GLU A 44 4.12 9.03 -9.11
N TYR A 45 3.64 7.78 -9.06
CA TYR A 45 3.93 6.76 -10.08
C TYR A 45 3.36 7.14 -11.46
N ARG A 46 2.21 7.82 -11.50
CA ARG A 46 1.67 8.34 -12.76
C ARG A 46 2.56 9.43 -13.37
N HIS A 47 3.09 10.34 -12.55
CA HIS A 47 3.99 11.40 -13.01
C HIS A 47 5.34 10.84 -13.42
N GLU A 48 5.87 9.86 -12.68
CA GLU A 48 7.09 9.14 -13.05
C GLU A 48 6.98 8.51 -14.44
N LYS A 49 5.85 7.85 -14.73
CA LYS A 49 5.56 7.31 -16.07
C LYS A 49 5.53 8.38 -17.18
N GLN A 50 5.37 9.65 -16.83
CA GLN A 50 5.39 10.79 -17.75
C GLN A 50 6.72 11.57 -17.72
N ASP A 51 7.78 11.01 -17.11
CA ASP A 51 9.07 11.67 -16.88
C ASP A 51 8.93 13.01 -16.13
N LYS A 52 7.93 13.10 -15.25
CA LYS A 52 7.67 14.27 -14.40
C LYS A 52 8.01 13.97 -12.96
N THR A 53 8.59 14.95 -12.28
CA THR A 53 8.84 14.89 -10.84
C THR A 53 7.65 15.44 -10.06
N THR A 54 7.31 14.80 -8.95
CA THR A 54 6.32 15.33 -8.00
C THR A 54 7.07 15.95 -6.81
N PRO A 55 6.70 17.17 -6.35
CA PRO A 55 7.30 17.74 -5.16
C PRO A 55 7.01 16.88 -3.93
N ALA A 56 7.90 16.96 -2.94
CA ALA A 56 7.74 16.21 -1.70
C ALA A 56 6.43 16.60 -1.01
N PRO A 57 5.62 15.61 -0.59
CA PRO A 57 4.33 15.86 0.03
C PRO A 57 4.49 16.43 1.44
N GLN A 58 3.60 17.33 1.85
CA GLN A 58 3.45 17.71 3.26
C GLN A 58 2.37 16.83 3.90
N LEU A 59 2.80 15.87 4.71
CA LEU A 59 1.93 14.90 5.39
C LEU A 59 1.99 15.10 6.91
N GLY A 60 0.87 14.85 7.58
CA GLY A 60 0.84 14.71 9.03
C GLY A 60 1.56 13.42 9.46
N ALA A 61 1.85 13.28 10.76
CA ALA A 61 2.66 12.17 11.28
C ALA A 61 2.13 10.78 10.88
N ASN A 62 0.83 10.53 11.01
CA ASN A 62 0.21 9.24 10.67
C ASN A 62 0.27 8.96 9.15
N ALA A 63 -0.12 9.93 8.33
CA ALA A 63 0.00 9.82 6.88
C ALA A 63 1.47 9.62 6.42
N GLN A 64 2.43 10.28 7.06
CA GLN A 64 3.85 10.11 6.75
C GLN A 64 4.35 8.68 7.01
N ARG A 65 3.88 8.04 8.10
CA ARG A 65 4.21 6.64 8.42
C ARG A 65 3.64 5.68 7.38
N VAL A 66 2.36 5.85 7.02
CA VAL A 66 1.71 5.06 5.97
C VAL A 66 2.45 5.24 4.64
N TYR A 67 2.81 6.48 4.29
CA TYR A 67 3.56 6.78 3.06
C TYR A 67 4.88 6.02 3.02
N ALA A 68 5.69 6.08 4.09
CA ALA A 68 6.97 5.40 4.14
C ALA A 68 6.84 3.87 3.95
N ARG A 69 5.91 3.23 4.67
CA ARG A 69 5.73 1.76 4.61
C ARG A 69 5.15 1.30 3.29
N VAL A 70 4.09 1.94 2.83
CA VAL A 70 3.44 1.57 1.56
C VAL A 70 4.37 1.83 0.39
N LYS A 71 5.08 2.97 0.36
CA LYS A 71 6.07 3.26 -0.68
C LYS A 71 7.15 2.19 -0.71
N SER A 72 7.74 1.85 0.43
CA SER A 72 8.76 0.80 0.48
C SER A 72 8.25 -0.54 -0.04
N MET A 73 7.01 -0.92 0.29
CA MET A 73 6.39 -2.13 -0.24
C MET A 73 6.19 -2.08 -1.77
N CYS A 74 5.74 -0.93 -2.30
CA CYS A 74 5.62 -0.72 -3.74
C CYS A 74 6.97 -0.78 -4.45
N GLU A 75 8.01 -0.11 -3.93
CA GLU A 75 9.36 -0.12 -4.52
C GLU A 75 9.98 -1.52 -4.52
N TRP A 76 9.70 -2.32 -3.49
CA TRP A 76 10.11 -3.73 -3.48
C TRP A 76 9.37 -4.56 -4.53
N ARG A 77 8.06 -4.36 -4.70
CA ARG A 77 7.28 -5.02 -5.76
C ARG A 77 7.67 -4.55 -7.17
N LEU A 78 8.18 -3.33 -7.32
CA LEU A 78 8.80 -2.83 -8.55
C LEU A 78 10.22 -3.40 -8.80
N GLY A 79 10.75 -4.19 -7.86
CA GLY A 79 12.13 -4.72 -7.93
C GLY A 79 13.22 -3.67 -7.71
N ARG A 80 12.87 -2.47 -7.22
CA ARG A 80 13.79 -1.33 -7.01
C ARG A 80 14.38 -1.29 -5.61
N GLN A 81 13.76 -1.97 -4.66
CA GLN A 81 14.21 -2.09 -3.29
C GLN A 81 14.33 -3.58 -2.92
N LYS A 82 15.32 -3.95 -2.10
CA LYS A 82 15.38 -5.27 -1.47
C LYS A 82 14.68 -5.21 -0.11
N LEU A 83 13.69 -6.07 0.13
CA LEU A 83 13.22 -6.32 1.50
C LEU A 83 14.23 -7.28 2.14
N ALA A 84 14.88 -6.85 3.22
CA ALA A 84 15.71 -7.75 4.01
C ALA A 84 14.80 -8.73 4.77
N ARG A 85 14.45 -9.85 4.15
CA ARG A 85 14.01 -11.03 4.90
C ARG A 85 15.25 -11.86 5.18
N GLU A 86 15.76 -11.72 6.40
CA GLU A 86 16.76 -12.63 6.94
C GLU A 86 16.03 -13.89 7.40
N LYS A 87 16.38 -15.03 6.80
CA LYS A 87 16.10 -16.34 7.38
C LYS A 87 17.44 -16.97 7.69
N ASP A 88 17.68 -17.28 8.96
CA ASP A 88 18.94 -17.87 9.43
C ASP A 88 20.19 -17.02 9.06
N GLY A 89 20.06 -15.69 9.10
CA GLY A 89 21.15 -14.75 8.78
C GLY A 89 21.51 -14.65 7.29
N GLN A 90 20.73 -15.26 6.40
CA GLN A 90 20.90 -15.14 4.96
C GLN A 90 19.73 -14.38 4.31
N PRO A 91 20.02 -13.49 3.35
CA PRO A 91 18.97 -12.82 2.60
C PRO A 91 18.23 -13.87 1.76
N VAL A 92 16.93 -14.04 2.02
CA VAL A 92 16.07 -14.86 1.17
C VAL A 92 15.74 -14.04 -0.07
N GLU A 93 16.37 -14.35 -1.21
CA GLU A 93 15.88 -13.88 -2.50
C GLU A 93 14.53 -14.55 -2.77
N MET A 94 13.48 -13.75 -2.70
CA MET A 94 12.18 -14.17 -3.22
C MET A 94 12.21 -13.93 -4.73
N ASP A 95 12.06 -15.01 -5.50
CA ASP A 95 11.95 -14.96 -6.97
C ASP A 95 10.58 -14.39 -7.36
N LEU A 96 10.39 -13.10 -7.09
CA LEU A 96 9.22 -12.35 -7.49
C LEU A 96 9.53 -11.60 -8.77
N LYS A 97 8.72 -11.85 -9.80
CA LYS A 97 8.73 -11.03 -11.00
C LYS A 97 8.41 -9.57 -10.62
N PRO A 98 9.28 -8.60 -10.96
CA PRO A 98 8.98 -7.19 -10.76
C PRO A 98 7.71 -6.79 -11.49
N LEU A 99 6.86 -6.03 -10.81
CA LEU A 99 5.67 -5.43 -11.40
C LEU A 99 6.02 -4.14 -12.15
N THR A 100 5.15 -3.79 -13.08
CA THR A 100 5.15 -2.50 -13.77
C THR A 100 4.45 -1.43 -12.93
N LEU A 101 4.70 -0.15 -13.26
CA LEU A 101 4.00 0.96 -12.63
C LEU A 101 2.48 0.87 -12.80
N ASP A 102 1.99 0.40 -13.95
CA ASP A 102 0.55 0.27 -14.19
C ASP A 102 -0.11 -0.76 -13.27
N GLU A 103 0.56 -1.88 -13.02
CA GLU A 103 0.05 -2.94 -12.13
C GLU A 103 0.03 -2.45 -10.67
N ILE A 104 1.08 -1.76 -10.22
CA ILE A 104 1.11 -1.14 -8.88
C ILE A 104 0.01 -0.07 -8.75
N MET A 105 -0.14 0.79 -9.75
CA MET A 105 -1.20 1.81 -9.78
C MET A 105 -2.60 1.18 -9.77
N ALA A 106 -2.81 0.06 -10.44
CA ALA A 106 -4.06 -0.68 -10.41
C ALA A 106 -4.36 -1.23 -9.01
N CYS A 107 -3.36 -1.79 -8.33
CA CYS A 107 -3.47 -2.27 -6.94
C CYS A 107 -3.84 -1.12 -5.98
N LEU A 108 -3.12 0.00 -6.04
CA LEU A 108 -3.41 1.18 -5.21
C LEU A 108 -4.84 1.68 -5.43
N LYS A 109 -5.28 1.77 -6.70
CA LYS A 109 -6.65 2.19 -7.03
C LYS A 109 -7.69 1.20 -6.51
N ARG A 110 -7.39 -0.10 -6.52
CA ARG A 110 -8.28 -1.14 -6.00
C ARG A 110 -8.43 -1.06 -4.48
N ILE A 111 -7.34 -0.81 -3.75
CA ILE A 111 -7.39 -0.62 -2.30
C ILE A 111 -8.20 0.63 -1.95
N ARG A 112 -7.99 1.74 -2.66
CA ARG A 112 -8.79 2.97 -2.45
C ARG A 112 -10.29 2.77 -2.61
N LYS A 113 -10.73 1.94 -3.57
CA LYS A 113 -12.15 1.55 -3.68
C LYS A 113 -12.63 0.75 -2.46
N SER A 114 -11.76 -0.09 -1.88
CA SER A 114 -12.03 -0.79 -0.63
C SER A 114 -12.18 0.21 0.53
N ILE A 115 -11.28 1.19 0.61
CA ILE A 115 -11.36 2.27 1.61
C ILE A 115 -12.70 2.97 1.51
N GLU A 116 -13.07 3.46 0.32
CA GLU A 116 -14.35 4.13 0.10
C GLU A 116 -15.55 3.30 0.55
N LEU A 117 -15.57 2.01 0.20
CA LEU A 117 -16.65 1.09 0.58
C LEU A 117 -16.77 0.96 2.11
N TRP A 118 -15.65 0.65 2.77
CA TRP A 118 -15.66 0.32 4.18
C TRP A 118 -15.73 1.56 5.07
N THR A 119 -15.19 2.71 4.63
CA THR A 119 -15.41 3.99 5.31
C THR A 119 -16.90 4.37 5.30
N LYS A 120 -17.61 4.12 4.19
CA LYS A 120 -19.07 4.36 4.14
C LYS A 120 -19.86 3.45 5.07
N GLN A 121 -19.40 2.21 5.29
CA GLN A 121 -20.10 1.23 6.12
C GLN A 121 -19.74 1.32 7.61
N GLY A 122 -18.46 1.56 7.93
CA GLY A 122 -17.90 1.50 9.28
C GLY A 122 -17.39 2.83 9.83
N GLY A 123 -17.59 3.94 9.11
CA GLY A 123 -17.17 5.27 9.54
C GLY A 123 -15.67 5.53 9.31
N ARG A 124 -15.10 6.48 10.06
CA ARG A 124 -13.74 7.04 9.82
C ARG A 124 -12.56 6.05 9.89
N GLN A 125 -12.78 4.86 10.42
CA GLN A 125 -11.80 3.76 10.55
C GLN A 125 -12.39 2.43 10.04
N GLY A 126 -13.48 2.49 9.25
CA GLY A 126 -14.22 1.31 8.82
C GLY A 126 -13.36 0.38 7.96
N TYR A 127 -12.52 0.95 7.08
CA TYR A 127 -11.57 0.16 6.30
C TYR A 127 -10.49 -0.46 7.16
N LEU A 128 -9.85 0.33 8.04
CA LEU A 128 -8.80 -0.17 8.92
C LEU A 128 -9.30 -1.30 9.83
N TYR A 129 -10.50 -1.15 10.40
CA TYR A 129 -11.17 -2.20 11.16
C TYR A 129 -11.46 -3.44 10.29
N PHE A 130 -11.96 -3.25 9.06
CA PHE A 130 -12.25 -4.36 8.16
C PHE A 130 -10.98 -5.17 7.87
N ILE A 131 -9.90 -4.54 7.44
CA ILE A 131 -8.67 -5.28 7.10
C ILE A 131 -8.04 -5.92 8.35
N ASP A 132 -8.09 -5.30 9.53
CA ASP A 132 -7.50 -5.89 10.74
C ASP A 132 -8.19 -7.20 11.13
N ASN A 133 -9.53 -7.25 11.01
CA ASN A 133 -10.31 -8.44 11.33
C ASN A 133 -10.34 -9.51 10.24
N ASN A 134 -9.98 -9.17 8.99
CA ASN A 134 -10.13 -10.08 7.84
C ASN A 134 -8.81 -10.45 7.16
N SER A 135 -7.67 -9.88 7.58
CA SER A 135 -6.38 -10.17 6.95
C SER A 135 -5.80 -11.54 7.34
N GLY A 136 -6.41 -12.27 8.28
CA GLY A 136 -5.94 -13.59 8.70
C GLY A 136 -4.55 -13.61 9.35
N MET A 137 -4.15 -12.49 9.99
CA MET A 137 -2.84 -12.28 10.61
C MET A 137 -2.92 -12.02 12.11
#